data_AF-A0A7C6ECI8-F1
#
_entry.id   AF-A0A7C6ECI8-F1
#
_cell.length_a   1.000
_cell.length_b   1.000
_cell.length_c   1.000
_cell.angle_alpha   90.00
_cell.angle_beta   90.00
_cell.angle_gamma   90.00
#
_symmetry.space_group_name_H-M   'P 1'
#
loop_
_entity.id
_entity.type
_entity.pdbx_description
1 polymer ?
#
loop_
_entity_poly.entity_id
_entity_poly.type
_entity_poly.pdbx_seq_one_letter_code
_entity_poly.pdbx_strand_id
1 'polypeptide(L)'
;MSTQRNLSGTYVSHPVFGEGEILDYRWRGTEVLVKFQSGLKLWVPTSRVLPVKSKQEPISEVSARRMIEAFRMGIVPHQDVDDFTFGRDLEIKKILSGLENLSKGKGDVFLIEGEYGSGKTHLLEYIHHQALKMNMVTSRC
;
A
#
# COMPACT_ATOMS: atom_id res chain seq x y z
N MET A 1 18.57 -23.16 -29.22
CA MET A 1 18.35 -21.70 -29.17
C MET A 1 17.30 -21.42 -28.11
N SER A 2 17.74 -21.25 -26.86
CA SER A 2 16.86 -21.17 -25.68
C SER A 2 16.63 -19.72 -25.28
N THR A 3 15.37 -19.32 -25.43
CA THR A 3 14.72 -18.06 -25.06
C THR A 3 15.15 -17.56 -23.68
N GLN A 4 15.83 -16.40 -23.64
CA GLN A 4 16.02 -15.62 -22.42
C GLN A 4 14.63 -15.11 -21.97
N ARG A 5 14.07 -15.70 -20.92
CA ARG A 5 12.96 -15.08 -20.19
C ARG A 5 13.55 -13.91 -19.40
N ASN A 6 13.36 -12.69 -19.90
CA ASN A 6 13.51 -11.46 -19.12
C ASN A 6 12.60 -11.57 -17.89
N LEU A 7 13.20 -11.85 -16.74
CA LEU A 7 12.54 -11.87 -15.42
C LEU A 7 13.19 -10.85 -14.47
N SER A 8 13.77 -9.79 -15.03
CA SER A 8 14.19 -8.59 -14.31
C SER A 8 12.95 -7.92 -13.69
N GLY A 9 12.90 -7.82 -12.36
CA GLY A 9 11.82 -7.13 -11.64
C GLY A 9 11.02 -8.00 -10.66
N THR A 10 11.43 -9.25 -10.40
CA THR A 10 10.79 -10.05 -9.33
C THR A 10 11.43 -9.71 -7.99
N TYR A 11 10.63 -9.23 -7.04
CA TYR A 11 11.08 -8.95 -5.69
C TYR A 11 10.98 -10.20 -4.80
N VAL A 12 11.92 -10.33 -3.88
CA VAL A 12 11.99 -11.43 -2.93
C VAL A 12 12.38 -10.95 -1.55
N SER A 13 12.02 -11.72 -0.53
CA SER A 13 12.45 -11.53 0.86
C SER A 13 13.38 -12.66 1.28
N HIS A 14 14.47 -12.32 1.97
CA HIS A 14 15.37 -13.25 2.63
C HIS A 14 15.36 -13.00 4.15
N PRO A 15 15.26 -14.05 5.00
CA PRO A 15 15.12 -13.90 6.45
C PRO A 15 16.21 -13.06 7.12
N VAL A 16 17.44 -13.07 6.58
CA VAL A 16 18.60 -12.37 7.15
C VAL A 16 18.89 -11.04 6.47
N PHE A 17 18.61 -10.93 5.16
CA PHE A 17 19.07 -9.80 4.34
C PHE A 17 17.95 -8.84 3.97
N GLY A 18 16.71 -9.18 4.34
CA GLY A 18 15.53 -8.38 4.04
C GLY A 18 15.07 -8.56 2.59
N GLU A 19 14.37 -7.54 2.08
CA GLU A 19 13.81 -7.56 0.74
C GLU A 19 14.81 -7.09 -0.32
N GLY A 20 14.65 -7.60 -1.53
CA GLY A 20 15.50 -7.25 -2.66
C GLY A 20 14.94 -7.64 -4.00
N GLU A 21 15.53 -7.09 -5.06
CA GLU A 21 15.17 -7.37 -6.45
C GLU A 21 16.07 -8.46 -7.02
N ILE A 22 15.49 -9.46 -7.68
CA ILE A 22 16.27 -10.45 -8.45
C ILE A 22 16.81 -9.76 -9.71
N LEU A 23 18.14 -9.77 -9.82
CA LEU A 23 18.86 -9.26 -10.99
C LEU A 23 19.18 -10.36 -12.00
N ASP A 24 19.45 -11.59 -11.55
CA ASP A 24 19.88 -12.68 -12.43
C ASP A 24 19.67 -14.07 -11.80
N TYR A 25 19.80 -15.12 -12.62
CA TYR A 25 19.69 -16.53 -12.26
C TYR A 25 20.93 -17.30 -12.74
N ARG A 26 21.43 -18.23 -11.92
CA ARG A 26 22.49 -19.16 -12.35
C ARG A 26 22.16 -20.60 -11.98
N TRP A 27 22.89 -21.54 -12.56
CA TRP A 27 22.69 -22.99 -12.39
C TRP A 27 21.23 -23.42 -12.60
N ARG A 28 20.65 -23.10 -13.76
CA ARG A 28 19.24 -23.41 -14.09
C ARG A 28 18.23 -22.86 -13.06
N GLY A 29 18.56 -21.79 -12.35
CA GLY A 29 17.68 -21.14 -11.37
C GLY A 29 17.77 -21.71 -9.96
N THR A 30 18.79 -22.50 -9.63
CA THR A 30 19.05 -22.92 -8.23
C THR A 30 19.53 -21.76 -7.36
N GLU A 31 20.19 -20.77 -7.96
CA GLU A 31 20.63 -19.57 -7.26
C GLU A 31 20.18 -18.32 -8.02
N VAL A 32 19.78 -17.32 -7.25
CA VAL A 32 19.36 -16.00 -7.72
C VAL A 32 20.30 -14.93 -7.19
N LEU A 33 20.65 -13.99 -8.05
CA LEU A 33 21.38 -12.79 -7.65
C LEU A 33 20.36 -11.77 -7.17
N VAL A 34 20.40 -11.43 -5.89
CA VAL A 34 19.47 -10.47 -5.29
C VAL A 34 20.22 -9.21 -4.90
N LYS A 35 19.71 -8.05 -5.32
CA LYS A 35 20.10 -6.74 -4.80
C LYS A 35 19.16 -6.36 -3.67
N PHE A 36 19.63 -6.49 -2.44
CA PHE A 36 18.88 -6.15 -1.24
C PHE A 36 18.76 -4.63 -1.06
N GLN A 37 17.73 -4.19 -0.34
CA GLN A 37 17.51 -2.77 0.01
C GLN A 37 18.69 -2.17 0.80
N SER A 38 19.43 -3.01 1.54
CA SER A 38 20.69 -2.62 2.21
C SER A 38 21.83 -2.25 1.27
N GLY A 39 21.67 -2.48 -0.04
CA GLY A 39 22.70 -2.28 -1.07
C GLY A 39 23.56 -3.53 -1.33
N LEU A 40 23.44 -4.58 -0.52
CA LEU A 40 24.15 -5.84 -0.71
C LEU A 40 23.67 -6.57 -1.97
N LYS A 41 24.62 -7.12 -2.73
CA LYS A 41 24.35 -7.98 -3.89
C LYS A 41 24.90 -9.37 -3.61
N LEU A 42 24.03 -10.35 -3.44
CA LEU A 42 24.42 -11.71 -3.07
C LEU A 42 23.73 -12.73 -3.95
N TRP A 43 24.47 -13.79 -4.28
CA TRP A 43 23.88 -15.02 -4.80
C TRP A 43 23.28 -15.80 -3.63
N VAL A 44 21.98 -16.03 -3.70
CA VAL A 44 21.22 -16.72 -2.66
C VAL A 44 20.51 -17.91 -3.30
N PRO A 45 20.48 -19.08 -2.64
CA PRO A 45 19.68 -20.20 -3.11
C PRO A 45 18.22 -19.80 -3.28
N THR A 46 17.60 -20.16 -4.40
CA THR A 46 16.20 -19.85 -4.68
C THR A 46 15.27 -20.41 -3.61
N SER A 47 15.65 -21.50 -2.93
CA SER A 47 14.91 -22.08 -1.80
C SER A 47 14.91 -21.22 -0.52
N ARG A 48 15.81 -20.25 -0.40
CA ARG A 48 15.95 -19.37 0.78
C ARG A 48 15.29 -18.01 0.60
N VAL A 49 14.73 -17.75 -0.57
CA VAL A 49 14.05 -16.49 -0.87
C VAL A 49 12.57 -16.74 -1.07
N LEU A 50 11.74 -15.87 -0.51
CA LEU A 50 10.28 -15.92 -0.67
C LEU A 50 9.88 -14.85 -1.69
N PRO A 51 9.10 -15.18 -2.73
CA PRO A 51 8.61 -14.18 -3.67
C PRO A 51 7.74 -13.15 -2.93
N VAL A 52 8.10 -11.89 -3.11
CA VAL A 52 7.35 -10.74 -2.60
C VAL A 52 6.71 -10.07 -3.80
N LYS A 53 5.39 -9.84 -3.75
CA LYS A 53 4.76 -8.92 -4.68
C LYS A 53 5.28 -7.54 -4.31
N SER A 54 6.17 -6.94 -5.11
CA SER A 54 6.50 -5.52 -4.96
C SER A 54 5.23 -4.72 -5.18
N LYS A 55 4.59 -4.33 -4.09
CA LYS A 55 3.30 -3.65 -4.12
C LYS A 55 3.45 -2.20 -3.68
N GLN A 56 4.52 -1.55 -4.11
CA GLN A 56 4.65 -0.11 -3.99
C GLN A 56 5.16 0.42 -5.32
N GLU A 57 4.23 0.91 -6.13
CA GLU A 57 4.62 1.77 -7.23
C GLU A 57 5.36 2.97 -6.63
N PRO A 58 6.51 3.39 -7.19
CA PRO A 58 7.22 4.53 -6.68
C PRO A 58 6.30 5.76 -6.73
N ILE A 59 6.00 6.32 -5.56
CA ILE A 59 5.21 7.55 -5.43
C ILE A 59 5.94 8.64 -6.22
N SER A 60 5.21 9.37 -7.07
CA SER A 60 5.80 10.47 -7.83
C SER A 60 6.40 11.53 -6.89
N GLU A 61 7.50 12.18 -7.27
CA GLU A 61 8.12 13.23 -6.45
C GLU A 61 7.12 14.35 -6.11
N VAL A 62 6.21 14.65 -7.04
CA VAL A 62 5.14 15.65 -6.85
C VAL A 62 4.13 15.20 -5.80
N SER A 63 3.66 13.94 -5.85
CA SER A 63 2.78 13.36 -4.84
C SER A 63 3.44 13.33 -3.47
N ALA A 64 4.71 12.90 -3.40
CA ALA A 64 5.47 12.85 -2.15
C ALA A 64 5.60 14.25 -1.51
N ARG A 65 5.96 15.28 -2.28
CA ARG A 65 6.02 16.66 -1.78
C ARG A 65 4.66 17.17 -1.32
N ARG A 66 3.61 16.90 -2.08
CA ARG A 66 2.25 17.30 -1.71
C ARG A 66 1.83 16.68 -0.38
N MET A 67 2.11 15.39 -0.18
CA MET A 67 1.82 14.71 1.08
C MET A 67 2.60 15.32 2.25
N ILE A 68 3.90 15.58 2.08
CA ILE A 68 4.74 16.20 3.12
C ILE A 68 4.19 17.57 3.52
N GLU A 69 3.84 18.42 2.55
CA GLU A 69 3.30 19.75 2.82
C GLU A 69 1.89 19.69 3.44
N ALA A 70 1.04 18.77 2.98
CA ALA A 70 -0.27 18.54 3.59
C ALA A 70 -0.14 18.15 5.06
N PHE A 71 0.71 17.17 5.38
CA PHE A 71 0.95 16.73 6.76
C PHE A 71 1.57 17.85 7.62
N ARG A 72 2.47 18.65 7.07
CA ARG A 72 3.05 19.82 7.76
C ARG A 72 1.96 20.82 8.18
N MET A 73 0.92 20.98 7.36
CA MET A 73 -0.21 21.86 7.64
C MET A 73 -1.30 21.19 8.50
N GLY A 74 -1.13 19.92 8.89
CA GLY A 74 -2.15 19.14 9.59
C GLY A 74 -3.33 18.74 8.70
N ILE A 75 -3.14 18.77 7.37
CA ILE A 75 -4.15 18.48 6.35
C ILE A 75 -3.92 17.06 5.81
N VAL A 76 -5.00 16.35 5.54
CA VAL A 76 -4.96 15.00 4.95
C VAL A 76 -4.91 15.13 3.42
N PRO A 77 -3.89 14.57 2.75
CA PRO A 77 -3.73 14.71 1.30
C PRO A 77 -4.77 13.88 0.55
N HIS A 78 -5.92 14.47 0.19
CA HIS A 78 -7.08 13.76 -0.37
C HIS A 78 -6.77 12.84 -1.57
N GLN A 79 -5.81 13.20 -2.42
CA GLN A 79 -5.46 12.40 -3.60
C GLN A 79 -4.63 11.14 -3.27
N ASP A 80 -3.97 11.12 -2.11
CA ASP A 80 -2.98 10.10 -1.74
C ASP A 80 -3.33 9.42 -0.39
N VAL A 81 -4.53 9.66 0.17
CA VAL A 81 -4.97 9.12 1.48
C VAL A 81 -4.97 7.59 1.50
N ASP A 82 -5.28 6.97 0.37
CA ASP A 82 -5.38 5.52 0.24
C ASP A 82 -4.01 4.83 0.44
N ASP A 83 -2.93 5.47 -0.01
CA ASP A 83 -1.56 4.96 0.10
C ASP A 83 -0.98 5.14 1.52
N PHE A 84 -1.61 5.97 2.35
CA PHE A 84 -1.11 6.32 3.69
C PHE A 84 -2.05 5.92 4.84
N THR A 85 -3.16 5.23 4.56
CA THR A 85 -4.05 4.73 5.61
C THR A 85 -3.66 3.31 5.99
N PHE A 86 -2.88 3.18 7.07
CA PHE A 86 -2.37 1.89 7.54
C PHE A 86 -3.12 1.37 8.77
N GLY A 87 -3.20 0.04 8.89
CA GLY A 87 -3.60 -0.63 10.13
C GLY A 87 -5.06 -0.46 10.53
N ARG A 88 -5.92 0.00 9.62
CA ARG A 88 -7.37 0.21 9.83
C ARG A 88 -8.23 -0.66 8.92
N ASP A 89 -7.68 -1.77 8.45
CA ASP A 89 -8.32 -2.63 7.44
C ASP A 89 -9.71 -3.12 7.90
N LEU A 90 -9.85 -3.41 9.20
CA LEU A 90 -11.12 -3.89 9.77
C LEU A 90 -12.19 -2.80 9.78
N GLU A 91 -11.84 -1.60 10.24
CA GLU A 91 -12.75 -0.46 10.30
C GLU A 91 -13.13 0.01 8.88
N ILE A 92 -12.13 0.14 8.00
CA ILE A 92 -12.33 0.52 6.60
C ILE A 92 -13.28 -0.47 5.93
N LYS A 93 -13.05 -1.77 6.08
CA LYS A 93 -13.90 -2.80 5.48
C LYS A 93 -15.35 -2.71 5.96
N LYS A 94 -15.58 -2.45 7.27
CA LYS A 94 -16.93 -2.24 7.81
C LYS A 94 -17.60 -1.02 7.18
N ILE A 95 -16.90 0.11 7.11
CA ILE A 95 -17.48 1.34 6.58
C ILE A 95 -17.74 1.22 5.08
N LEU A 96 -16.81 0.66 4.31
CA LEU A 96 -17.01 0.39 2.88
C LEU A 96 -18.22 -0.52 2.64
N SER A 97 -18.40 -1.56 3.46
CA SER A 97 -19.60 -2.41 3.38
C SER A 97 -20.89 -1.65 3.69
N GLY A 98 -20.83 -0.68 4.61
CA GLY A 98 -21.94 0.23 4.90
C GLY A 98 -22.27 1.15 3.73
N LEU A 99 -21.25 1.71 3.06
CA LEU A 99 -21.44 2.50 1.83
C LEU A 99 -22.05 1.65 0.71
N GLU A 100 -21.61 0.40 0.54
CA GLU A 100 -22.23 -0.53 -0.41
C GLU A 100 -23.67 -0.90 -0.04
N ASN A 101 -24.02 -0.94 1.23
CA ASN A 101 -25.41 -1.16 1.66
C ASN A 101 -26.27 0.09 1.39
N LEU A 102 -25.70 1.28 1.56
CA LEU A 102 -26.34 2.55 1.24
C LEU A 102 -26.71 2.63 -0.24
N SER A 103 -25.82 2.19 -1.14
CA SER A 103 -26.14 2.12 -2.57
C SER A 103 -27.26 1.13 -2.91
N LYS A 104 -27.50 0.14 -2.03
CA LYS A 104 -28.62 -0.82 -2.11
C LYS A 104 -29.88 -0.33 -1.37
N GLY A 105 -29.90 0.92 -0.90
CA GLY A 105 -31.05 1.54 -0.24
C GLY A 105 -31.19 1.26 1.26
N LYS A 106 -30.14 0.75 1.93
CA LYS A 106 -30.12 0.53 3.39
C LYS A 106 -29.25 1.56 4.08
N GLY A 107 -29.81 2.32 5.02
CA GLY A 107 -29.07 3.29 5.82
C GLY A 107 -28.41 2.63 7.04
N ASP A 108 -27.17 3.02 7.33
CA ASP A 108 -26.40 2.58 8.49
C ASP A 108 -25.90 3.81 9.30
N VAL A 109 -25.65 3.62 10.59
CA VAL A 109 -25.07 4.64 11.49
C VAL A 109 -23.84 4.05 12.17
N PHE A 110 -22.72 4.79 12.12
CA PHE A 110 -21.45 4.38 12.72
C PHE A 110 -21.00 5.38 13.79
N LEU A 111 -20.57 4.89 14.94
CA LEU A 111 -19.90 5.68 15.98
C LEU A 111 -18.40 5.39 15.93
N ILE A 112 -17.58 6.44 15.82
CA ILE A 112 -16.11 6.33 15.82
C ILE A 112 -15.59 6.85 17.15
N GLU A 113 -15.10 5.93 17.98
CA GLU A 113 -14.47 6.22 19.26
C GLU A 113 -12.95 6.02 19.19
N GLY A 114 -12.20 6.80 19.96
CA GLY A 114 -10.76 6.61 20.12
C GLY A 114 -10.10 7.78 20.83
N GLU A 115 -8.87 7.58 21.27
CA GLU A 115 -8.09 8.58 22.00
C GLU A 115 -7.68 9.79 21.14
N TYR A 116 -7.28 10.89 21.78
CA TYR A 116 -6.73 12.04 21.07
C TYR A 116 -5.48 11.63 20.26
N GLY A 117 -5.35 12.13 19.03
CA GLY A 117 -4.26 11.75 18.14
C GLY A 117 -4.40 10.38 17.46
N SER A 118 -5.47 9.61 17.73
CA SER A 118 -5.66 8.31 17.08
C SER A 118 -5.98 8.39 15.58
N GLY A 119 -6.24 9.57 15.02
CA GLY A 119 -6.52 9.74 13.59
C GLY A 119 -8.01 9.61 13.21
N LYS A 120 -8.94 9.88 14.13
CA LYS A 120 -10.39 9.89 13.83
C LYS A 120 -10.75 10.87 12.71
N THR A 121 -10.17 12.07 12.73
CA THR A 121 -10.39 13.08 11.68
C THR A 121 -9.89 12.59 10.33
N HIS A 122 -8.72 11.93 10.30
CA HIS A 122 -8.17 11.29 9.11
C HIS A 122 -9.11 10.20 8.58
N LEU A 123 -9.64 9.36 9.47
CA LEU A 123 -10.59 8.32 9.09
C LEU A 123 -11.88 8.91 8.51
N LEU A 124 -12.44 9.97 9.11
CA LEU A 124 -13.61 10.66 8.55
C LEU A 124 -13.33 11.25 7.17
N GLU A 125 -12.14 11.82 6.95
CA GLU A 125 -11.72 12.33 5.65
C GLU A 125 -11.62 11.23 4.60
N TYR A 126 -11.03 10.11 4.98
CA TYR A 126 -10.91 8.94 4.13
C TYR A 126 -12.30 8.44 3.69
N ILE A 127 -13.25 8.31 4.64
CA ILE A 127 -14.61 7.85 4.33
C ILE A 127 -15.30 8.82 3.37
N HIS A 128 -15.18 10.13 3.62
CA HIS A 128 -15.74 11.17 2.76
C HIS A 128 -15.21 11.03 1.33
N HIS A 129 -13.89 10.88 1.18
CA HIS A 129 -13.25 10.69 -0.11
C HIS A 129 -13.70 9.41 -0.82
N GLN A 130 -13.84 8.29 -0.09
CA GLN A 130 -14.34 7.03 -0.66
C GLN A 130 -15.79 7.14 -1.12
N ALA A 131 -16.65 7.81 -0.35
CA ALA A 131 -18.03 8.06 -0.74
C ALA A 131 -18.11 8.92 -2.03
N LEU A 132 -17.27 9.94 -2.16
CA LEU A 132 -17.16 10.73 -3.39
C LEU A 132 -16.69 9.88 -4.59
N LYS A 133 -15.72 8.99 -4.41
CA LYS A 133 -15.29 8.02 -5.45
C LYS A 133 -16.42 7.09 -5.88
N MET A 134 -17.34 6.77 -4.98
CA MET A 134 -18.54 5.99 -5.28
C MET A 134 -19.70 6.82 -5.87
N ASN A 135 -19.46 8.09 -6.24
CA ASN A 135 -20.45 9.04 -6.74
C ASN A 135 -21.63 9.29 -5.77
N MET A 136 -21.39 9.22 -4.47
CA MET A 136 -22.39 9.53 -3.44
C MET A 136 -22.40 11.02 -3.09
N VAL A 137 -23.56 11.52 -2.67
CA VAL A 137 -23.69 12.87 -2.12
C VAL A 137 -23.30 12.83 -0.63
N THR A 138 -22.38 13.69 -0.24
CA THR A 138 -21.86 13.77 1.13
C THR A 138 -22.05 15.17 1.70
N SER A 139 -22.29 15.26 3.01
CA SER A 139 -22.31 16.52 3.76
C SER A 139 -21.43 16.38 5.01
N ARG A 140 -20.76 17.47 5.40
CA ARG A 140 -19.94 17.56 6.59
C ARG A 140 -20.34 18.81 7.37
N CYS A 141 -20.53 18.68 8.68
CA CYS A 141 -20.78 19.79 9.59
C CYS A 141 -19.48 20.31 10.19
#